data_AF-A0AAF0CGA4-F1
#
_entry.id   AF-A0AAF0CGA4-F1
#
_cell.length_a   1.000
_cell.length_b   1.000
_cell.length_c   1.000
_cell.angle_alpha   90.00
_cell.angle_beta   90.00
_cell.angle_gamma   90.00
#
_symmetry.space_group_name_H-M   'P 1'
#
loop_
_entity.id
_entity.type
_entity.pdbx_description
1 polymer ?
#
loop_
_entity_poly.entity_id
_entity_poly.type
_entity_poly.pdbx_seq_one_letter_code
_entity_poly.pdbx_strand_id
1 'polypeptide(L)'
;MIPFESLQRWLLAAIQQPQSKDVREIESVVANANGRLPPAARIGIYAASFHGRLIQCLESEYPVLRHALEEDLFHQFATGYLQTFPPTTYTLTRLGENFPRHLRETRPDNEAELWPEFIINLATLERTFFEVYHAEGHEKTTPKPATDPVAIAAEPWTRTLHLAFPVHDYFPAARLHLKEPEIHAAPDIPAPRSTTVLIYRRNFQVRLREIADNAGQ
;
A
#
# COMPACT_ATOMS: atom_id res chain seq x y z
N MET A 1 26.60 -25.94 15.73
CA MET A 1 26.16 -25.46 14.40
C MET A 1 24.77 -24.86 14.59
N ILE A 2 24.56 -23.60 14.22
CA ILE A 2 23.24 -22.95 14.36
C ILE A 2 22.30 -23.58 13.31
N PRO A 3 21.09 -24.05 13.68
CA PRO A 3 20.11 -24.53 12.71
C PRO A 3 19.76 -23.45 11.69
N PHE A 4 19.54 -23.83 10.43
CA PHE A 4 19.25 -22.87 9.35
C PHE A 4 18.06 -21.96 9.67
N GLU A 5 16.98 -22.52 10.21
CA GLU A 5 15.78 -21.77 10.58
C GLU A 5 16.07 -20.71 11.67
N SER A 6 16.90 -21.07 12.66
CA SER A 6 17.34 -20.13 13.71
C SER A 6 18.21 -19.01 13.13
N LEU A 7 19.06 -19.32 12.15
CA LEU A 7 19.87 -18.34 11.44
C LEU A 7 19.02 -17.39 10.59
N GLN A 8 17.99 -17.91 9.90
CA GLN A 8 17.04 -17.10 9.14
C GLN A 8 16.26 -16.14 10.04
N ARG A 9 15.73 -16.64 11.17
CA ARG A 9 15.04 -15.80 12.17
C ARG A 9 15.96 -14.74 12.76
N TRP A 10 17.20 -15.10 13.07
CA TRP A 10 18.20 -14.16 13.56
C TRP A 10 18.50 -13.06 12.55
N LEU A 11 18.75 -13.44 11.28
CA LEU A 11 19.06 -12.49 10.22
C LEU A 11 17.88 -11.53 9.97
N LEU A 12 16.64 -12.06 9.93
CA LEU A 12 15.45 -11.23 9.78
C LEU A 12 15.32 -10.20 10.91
N ALA A 13 15.52 -10.61 12.16
CA ALA A 13 15.49 -9.70 13.30
C ALA A 13 16.60 -8.63 13.21
N ALA A 14 17.81 -9.02 12.81
CA ALA A 14 18.94 -8.11 12.63
C ALA A 14 18.72 -7.10 11.48
N ILE A 15 17.92 -7.45 10.48
CA ILE A 15 17.58 -6.57 9.36
C ILE A 15 16.43 -5.62 9.70
N GLN A 16 15.41 -6.12 10.40
CA GLN A 16 14.24 -5.32 10.79
C GLN A 16 14.60 -4.30 11.89
N GLN A 17 15.54 -4.66 12.76
CA GLN A 17 15.97 -3.82 13.88
C GLN A 17 17.50 -3.89 14.05
N PRO A 18 18.29 -3.34 13.12
CA PRO A 18 19.75 -3.45 13.16
C PRO A 18 20.36 -2.83 14.42
N GLN A 19 19.70 -1.83 15.02
CA GLN A 19 20.11 -1.17 16.26
C GLN A 19 19.87 -2.01 17.53
N SER A 20 19.05 -3.07 17.46
CA SER A 20 18.74 -3.90 18.64
C SER A 20 19.76 -5.03 18.88
N LYS A 21 20.71 -5.21 17.96
CA LYS A 21 21.70 -6.29 18.00
C LYS A 21 23.07 -5.80 18.47
N ASP A 22 23.66 -6.54 19.41
CA ASP A 22 25.04 -6.30 19.84
C ASP A 22 26.00 -6.62 18.69
N VAL A 23 26.98 -5.74 18.46
CA VAL A 23 28.07 -5.94 17.50
C VAL A 23 28.77 -7.29 17.71
N ARG A 24 28.98 -7.69 18.97
CA ARG A 24 29.62 -8.98 19.33
C ARG A 24 28.77 -10.17 18.91
N GLU A 25 27.44 -10.04 19.02
CA GLU A 25 26.50 -11.06 18.54
C GLU A 25 26.61 -11.19 17.02
N ILE A 26 26.60 -10.07 16.29
CA ILE A 26 26.74 -10.06 14.82
C ILE A 26 28.07 -10.69 14.38
N GLU A 27 29.17 -10.34 15.03
CA GLU A 27 30.50 -10.89 14.71
C GLU A 27 30.62 -12.39 14.98
N SER A 28 29.86 -12.93 15.95
CA SER A 28 29.83 -14.36 16.24
C SER A 28 29.08 -15.18 15.19
N VAL A 29 28.16 -14.55 14.44
CA VAL A 29 27.29 -15.21 13.45
C VAL A 29 27.76 -14.97 12.02
N VAL A 30 28.23 -13.76 11.72
CA VAL A 30 28.59 -13.33 10.38
C VAL A 30 30.10 -13.38 10.20
N ALA A 31 30.56 -14.28 9.33
CA ALA A 31 31.98 -14.43 9.04
C ALA A 31 32.62 -13.12 8.53
N ASN A 32 33.78 -12.79 9.09
CA ASN A 32 34.61 -11.68 8.63
C ASN A 32 35.43 -12.10 7.40
N ALA A 33 34.76 -12.27 6.27
CA ALA A 33 35.40 -12.65 5.01
C ALA A 33 36.15 -11.45 4.40
N ASN A 34 37.47 -11.56 4.31
CA ASN A 34 38.42 -10.63 3.66
C ASN A 34 38.62 -9.25 4.30
N GLY A 35 38.06 -8.97 5.48
CA GLY A 35 38.42 -7.80 6.32
C GLY A 35 38.10 -6.40 5.74
N ARG A 36 37.50 -6.30 4.55
CA ARG A 36 37.18 -5.02 3.89
C ARG A 36 36.11 -4.21 4.61
N LEU A 37 35.14 -4.89 5.23
CA LEU A 37 34.07 -4.27 6.01
C LEU A 37 33.75 -5.14 7.23
N PRO A 38 33.64 -4.56 8.44
CA PRO A 38 33.22 -5.28 9.63
C PRO A 38 31.83 -5.94 9.43
N PRO A 39 31.57 -7.12 10.02
CA PRO A 39 30.28 -7.79 9.94
C PRO A 39 29.07 -6.90 10.27
N ALA A 40 29.15 -6.08 11.32
CA ALA A 40 28.10 -5.14 11.70
C ALA A 40 27.81 -4.09 10.61
N ALA A 41 28.86 -3.55 9.97
CA ALA A 41 28.69 -2.60 8.86
C ALA A 41 27.99 -3.26 7.65
N ARG A 42 28.31 -4.52 7.36
CA ARG A 42 27.66 -5.29 6.28
C ARG A 42 26.17 -5.52 6.56
N ILE A 43 25.81 -5.88 7.80
CA ILE A 43 24.41 -6.01 8.22
C ILE A 43 23.70 -4.66 8.10
N GLY A 44 24.32 -3.56 8.55
CA GLY A 44 23.75 -2.22 8.42
C GLY A 44 23.44 -1.81 6.97
N ILE A 45 24.38 -2.05 6.04
CA ILE A 45 24.18 -1.78 4.60
C ILE A 45 23.02 -2.62 4.04
N TYR A 46 22.97 -3.91 4.39
CA TYR A 46 21.92 -4.80 3.93
C TYR A 46 20.56 -4.39 4.50
N ALA A 47 20.49 -4.02 5.78
CA ALA A 47 19.27 -3.54 6.42
C ALA A 47 18.75 -2.26 5.77
N ALA A 48 19.63 -1.28 5.51
CA ALA A 48 19.27 -0.06 4.80
C ALA A 48 18.74 -0.35 3.38
N SER A 49 19.40 -1.24 2.64
CA SER A 49 18.96 -1.65 1.30
C SER A 49 17.62 -2.38 1.33
N PHE A 50 17.39 -3.22 2.34
CA PHE A 50 16.12 -3.92 2.54
C PHE A 50 14.99 -2.93 2.81
N HIS A 51 15.16 -1.99 3.75
CA HIS A 51 14.18 -0.95 4.03
C HIS A 51 13.88 -0.07 2.80
N GLY A 52 14.92 0.35 2.06
CA GLY A 52 14.74 1.13 0.84
C GLY A 52 13.88 0.42 -0.21
N ARG A 53 14.03 -0.91 -0.36
CA ARG A 53 13.18 -1.71 -1.27
C ARG A 53 11.73 -1.77 -0.80
N LEU A 54 11.48 -1.86 0.51
CA LEU A 54 10.11 -1.84 1.03
C LEU A 54 9.41 -0.52 0.72
N ILE A 55 10.13 0.60 0.87
CA ILE A 55 9.61 1.92 0.52
C ILE A 55 9.32 1.99 -0.98
N GLN A 56 10.23 1.53 -1.85
CA GLN A 56 10.00 1.47 -3.30
C GLN A 56 8.78 0.60 -3.68
N CYS A 57 8.53 -0.49 -2.94
CA CYS A 57 7.33 -1.29 -3.13
C CYS A 57 6.07 -0.49 -2.76
N LEU A 58 6.07 0.22 -1.64
CA LEU A 58 4.95 1.09 -1.26
C LEU A 58 4.73 2.20 -2.29
N GLU A 59 5.80 2.83 -2.79
CA GLU A 59 5.71 3.84 -3.85
C GLU A 59 5.06 3.28 -5.13
N SER A 60 5.33 2.01 -5.45
CA SER A 60 4.76 1.33 -6.62
C SER A 60 3.31 0.87 -6.39
N GLU A 61 2.94 0.55 -5.15
CA GLU A 61 1.56 0.19 -4.76
C GLU A 61 0.66 1.43 -4.64
N TYR A 62 1.23 2.58 -4.29
CA TYR A 62 0.52 3.82 -3.98
C TYR A 62 0.96 5.04 -4.81
N PRO A 63 1.06 4.94 -6.16
CA PRO A 63 1.55 6.04 -6.99
C PRO A 63 0.69 7.31 -6.92
N VAL A 64 -0.64 7.17 -6.79
CA VAL A 64 -1.53 8.34 -6.76
C VAL A 64 -1.51 9.01 -5.38
N LEU A 65 -1.48 8.21 -4.32
CA LEU A 65 -1.27 8.73 -2.97
C LEU A 65 0.09 9.42 -2.82
N ARG A 66 1.17 8.86 -3.39
CA ARG A 66 2.49 9.52 -3.44
C ARG A 66 2.42 10.86 -4.18
N HIS A 67 1.69 10.93 -5.28
CA HIS A 67 1.48 12.17 -6.00
C HIS A 67 0.73 13.21 -5.14
N ALA A 68 -0.34 12.80 -4.46
CA ALA A 68 -1.14 13.69 -3.62
C ALA A 68 -0.41 14.19 -2.36
N LEU A 69 0.47 13.37 -1.78
CA LEU A 69 1.26 13.73 -0.61
C LEU A 69 2.57 14.45 -0.94
N GLU A 70 3.02 14.41 -2.20
CA GLU A 70 4.40 14.69 -2.59
C GLU A 70 5.41 13.66 -2.01
N GLU A 71 6.59 13.61 -2.62
CA GLU A 71 7.57 12.54 -2.37
C GLU A 71 8.09 12.50 -0.93
N ASP A 72 8.48 13.65 -0.38
CA ASP A 72 9.09 13.74 0.94
C ASP A 72 8.13 13.34 2.06
N LEU A 73 6.86 13.75 1.96
CA LEU A 73 5.85 13.44 2.95
C LEU A 73 5.39 11.98 2.82
N PHE A 74 5.24 11.46 1.60
CA PHE A 74 4.98 10.04 1.38
C PHE A 74 6.09 9.18 2.01
N HIS A 75 7.36 9.53 1.79
CA HIS A 75 8.50 8.80 2.34
C HIS A 75 8.50 8.80 3.88
N GLN A 76 8.13 9.92 4.50
CA GLN A 76 7.97 10.01 5.97
C GLN A 76 6.88 9.06 6.48
N PHE A 77 5.70 9.08 5.87
CA PHE A 77 4.62 8.17 6.23
C PHE A 77 4.97 6.70 5.99
N ALA A 78 5.62 6.38 4.87
CA ALA A 78 6.07 5.02 4.57
C ALA A 78 7.11 4.53 5.60
N THR A 79 8.02 5.41 6.02
CA THR A 79 9.01 5.09 7.06
C THR A 79 8.34 4.81 8.41
N GLY A 80 7.43 5.69 8.84
CA GLY A 80 6.65 5.49 10.07
C GLY A 80 5.79 4.22 10.01
N TYR A 81 5.15 3.97 8.87
CA TYR A 81 4.36 2.79 8.61
C TYR A 81 5.18 1.50 8.81
N LEU A 82 6.37 1.40 8.22
CA LEU A 82 7.22 0.21 8.33
C LEU A 82 7.78 -0.01 9.75
N GLN A 83 7.85 1.03 10.57
CA GLN A 83 8.20 0.92 11.99
C GLN A 83 7.04 0.36 12.82
N THR A 84 5.80 0.77 12.52
CA THR A 84 4.60 0.28 13.21
C THR A 84 4.13 -1.08 12.72
N PHE A 85 4.25 -1.34 11.41
CA PHE A 85 3.78 -2.54 10.71
C PHE A 85 4.94 -3.20 9.95
N PRO A 86 5.91 -3.82 10.66
CA PRO A 86 7.01 -4.50 10.00
C PRO A 86 6.50 -5.67 9.13
N PRO A 87 7.11 -5.95 7.96
CA PRO A 87 6.68 -7.05 7.12
C PRO A 87 6.80 -8.39 7.85
N THR A 88 5.71 -9.16 7.89
CA THR A 88 5.65 -10.47 8.57
C THR A 88 5.54 -11.65 7.60
N THR A 89 5.35 -11.38 6.30
CA THR A 89 5.15 -12.38 5.26
C THR A 89 6.22 -12.26 4.19
N TYR A 90 6.53 -13.37 3.51
CA TYR A 90 7.50 -13.40 2.41
C TYR A 90 6.98 -12.75 1.11
N THR A 91 5.67 -12.50 1.00
CA THR A 91 5.08 -11.82 -0.15
C THR A 91 4.99 -10.31 0.09
N LEU A 92 5.36 -9.55 -0.94
CA LEU A 92 5.26 -8.09 -0.93
C LEU A 92 3.84 -7.59 -1.22
N THR A 93 2.95 -8.42 -1.78
CA THR A 93 1.55 -8.04 -2.08
C THR A 93 0.74 -7.60 -0.86
N ARG A 94 1.19 -8.01 0.33
CA ARG A 94 0.57 -7.69 1.62
C ARG A 94 1.25 -6.52 2.33
N LEU A 95 2.33 -5.98 1.77
CA LEU A 95 3.16 -4.97 2.41
C LEU A 95 2.34 -3.72 2.73
N GLY A 96 1.51 -3.25 1.80
CA GLY A 96 0.72 -2.04 1.96
C GLY A 96 -0.61 -2.20 2.71
N GLU A 97 -1.02 -3.39 3.16
CA GLU A 97 -2.39 -3.66 3.67
C GLU A 97 -2.84 -2.70 4.78
N ASN A 98 -1.94 -2.37 5.71
CA ASN A 98 -2.26 -1.53 6.86
C ASN A 98 -1.92 -0.05 6.63
N PHE A 99 -1.51 0.36 5.43
CA PHE A 99 -1.08 1.73 5.20
C PHE A 99 -2.23 2.75 5.36
N PRO A 100 -3.46 2.51 4.83
CA PRO A 100 -4.60 3.39 5.11
C PRO A 100 -4.97 3.45 6.59
N ARG A 101 -4.76 2.35 7.33
CA ARG A 101 -4.96 2.30 8.78
C ARG A 101 -3.94 3.16 9.52
N HIS A 102 -2.66 3.04 9.15
CA HIS A 102 -1.59 3.84 9.73
C HIS A 102 -1.85 5.34 9.55
N LEU A 103 -2.24 5.78 8.35
CA LEU A 103 -2.58 7.19 8.09
C LEU A 103 -3.75 7.69 8.94
N ARG A 104 -4.72 6.81 9.26
CA ARG A 104 -5.84 7.12 10.16
C ARG A 104 -5.39 7.22 11.61
N GLU A 105 -4.52 6.32 12.06
CA GLU A 105 -4.03 6.26 13.45
C GLU A 105 -3.00 7.37 13.76
N THR A 106 -2.29 7.89 12.76
CA THR A 106 -1.31 8.99 12.90
C THR A 106 -1.87 10.36 12.49
N ARG A 107 -3.18 10.44 12.23
CA ARG A 107 -3.87 11.68 11.89
C ARG A 107 -3.73 12.72 13.03
N PRO A 108 -3.43 13.99 12.74
CA PRO A 108 -3.47 15.07 13.74
C PRO A 108 -4.89 15.31 14.29
N ASP A 109 -5.01 15.71 15.56
CA ASP A 109 -6.29 15.93 16.27
C ASP A 109 -7.13 17.13 15.74
N ASN A 110 -6.74 17.74 14.63
CA ASN A 110 -7.48 18.86 14.04
C ASN A 110 -8.63 18.36 13.16
N GLU A 111 -9.83 18.23 13.75
CA GLU A 111 -11.03 17.79 13.04
C GLU A 111 -11.50 18.76 11.94
N ALA A 112 -11.12 20.04 12.01
CA ALA A 112 -11.51 21.04 11.00
C ALA A 112 -10.78 20.84 9.66
N GLU A 113 -9.68 20.09 9.65
CA GLU A 113 -8.91 19.80 8.45
C GLU A 113 -9.44 18.55 7.75
N LEU A 114 -9.97 18.73 6.54
CA LEU A 114 -10.53 17.63 5.73
C LEU A 114 -9.49 16.94 4.85
N TRP A 115 -8.29 17.52 4.74
CA TRP A 115 -7.20 16.99 3.93
C TRP A 115 -6.73 15.58 4.37
N PRO A 116 -6.52 15.29 5.67
CA PRO A 116 -6.21 13.93 6.11
C PRO A 116 -7.28 12.90 5.70
N GLU A 117 -8.55 13.28 5.72
CA GLU A 117 -9.65 12.39 5.35
C GLU A 117 -9.59 12.06 3.84
N PHE A 118 -9.31 13.05 2.98
CA PHE A 118 -9.07 12.82 1.56
C PHE A 118 -7.91 11.84 1.33
N ILE A 119 -6.77 12.05 2.00
CA ILE A 119 -5.58 11.18 1.91
C ILE A 119 -5.91 9.74 2.33
N ILE A 120 -6.64 9.55 3.43
CA ILE A 120 -7.05 8.22 3.91
C ILE A 120 -8.02 7.55 2.93
N ASN A 121 -8.95 8.31 2.34
CA ASN A 121 -9.92 7.81 1.36
C ASN A 121 -9.20 7.38 0.07
N LEU A 122 -8.22 8.17 -0.39
CA LEU A 122 -7.38 7.86 -1.53
C LEU A 122 -6.53 6.60 -1.29
N ALA A 123 -5.88 6.49 -0.13
CA ALA A 123 -5.12 5.31 0.25
C ALA A 123 -6.00 4.05 0.30
N THR A 124 -7.20 4.16 0.87
CA THR A 124 -8.18 3.06 0.93
C THR A 124 -8.61 2.62 -0.47
N LEU A 125 -8.92 3.57 -1.35
CA LEU A 125 -9.29 3.30 -2.73
C LEU A 125 -8.16 2.60 -3.49
N GLU A 126 -6.95 3.15 -3.43
CA GLU A 126 -5.78 2.64 -4.16
C GLU A 126 -5.39 1.23 -3.69
N ARG A 127 -5.47 0.97 -2.37
CA ARG A 127 -5.29 -0.39 -1.82
C ARG A 127 -6.34 -1.36 -2.33
N THR A 128 -7.62 -0.95 -2.30
CA THR A 128 -8.73 -1.81 -2.75
C THR A 128 -8.62 -2.08 -4.25
N PHE A 129 -8.22 -1.08 -5.04
CA PHE A 129 -7.92 -1.23 -6.46
C PHE A 129 -6.82 -2.27 -6.69
N PHE A 130 -5.71 -2.19 -5.94
CA PHE A 130 -4.62 -3.14 -6.02
C PHE A 130 -5.06 -4.57 -5.69
N GLU A 131 -5.87 -4.74 -4.65
CA GLU A 131 -6.41 -6.05 -4.25
C GLU A 131 -7.33 -6.65 -5.30
N VAL A 132 -8.28 -5.86 -5.82
CA VAL A 132 -9.20 -6.30 -6.89
C VAL A 132 -8.43 -6.61 -8.18
N TYR A 133 -7.35 -5.87 -8.47
CA TYR A 133 -6.49 -6.17 -9.61
C TYR A 133 -5.79 -7.53 -9.47
N HIS A 134 -5.33 -7.89 -8.27
CA HIS A 134 -4.61 -9.15 -8.01
C HIS A 134 -5.51 -10.33 -7.63
N ALA A 135 -6.77 -10.08 -7.27
CA ALA A 135 -7.71 -11.13 -6.87
C ALA A 135 -7.97 -12.13 -8.01
N GLU A 136 -8.34 -13.36 -7.63
CA GLU A 136 -8.96 -14.27 -8.58
C GLU A 136 -10.30 -13.69 -9.01
N GLY A 137 -10.52 -13.61 -10.31
CA GLY A 137 -11.77 -13.12 -10.89
C GLY A 137 -12.43 -14.21 -11.70
N HIS A 138 -13.62 -13.89 -12.20
CA HIS A 138 -14.43 -14.80 -13.00
C HIS A 138 -13.85 -15.11 -14.40
N GLU A 139 -12.71 -14.53 -14.79
CA GLU A 139 -12.16 -14.71 -16.14
C GLU A 139 -11.76 -16.17 -16.45
N LYS A 140 -11.60 -17.00 -15.41
CA LYS A 140 -11.32 -18.44 -15.52
C LYS A 140 -12.53 -19.31 -15.19
N THR A 141 -13.68 -18.72 -14.84
CA THR A 141 -14.90 -19.44 -14.50
C THR A 141 -15.97 -19.21 -15.56
N THR A 142 -16.97 -20.09 -15.62
CA THR A 142 -18.07 -20.05 -16.60
C THR A 142 -19.25 -19.11 -16.28
N PRO A 143 -19.36 -18.35 -15.16
CA PRO A 143 -20.54 -17.55 -14.93
C PRO A 143 -20.56 -16.38 -15.90
N LYS A 144 -21.74 -16.14 -16.50
CA LYS A 144 -22.00 -14.91 -17.25
C LYS A 144 -21.96 -13.76 -16.24
N PRO A 145 -21.00 -12.83 -16.34
CA PRO A 145 -20.88 -11.74 -15.38
C PRO A 145 -22.16 -10.90 -15.33
N ALA A 146 -22.55 -10.46 -14.13
CA ALA A 146 -23.66 -9.52 -13.97
C ALA A 146 -23.39 -8.21 -14.70
N THR A 147 -24.46 -7.54 -15.13
CA THR A 147 -24.40 -6.28 -15.91
C THR A 147 -25.04 -5.10 -15.18
N ASP A 148 -26.02 -5.35 -14.32
CA ASP A 148 -26.61 -4.33 -13.45
C ASP A 148 -25.77 -4.14 -12.17
N PRO A 149 -25.77 -2.93 -11.57
CA PRO A 149 -24.95 -2.64 -10.39
C PRO A 149 -25.26 -3.51 -9.17
N VAL A 150 -26.52 -3.86 -8.95
CA VAL A 150 -26.96 -4.58 -7.75
C VAL A 150 -26.42 -6.01 -7.78
N ALA A 151 -26.54 -6.69 -8.91
CA ALA A 151 -25.99 -8.02 -9.07
C ALA A 151 -24.45 -8.03 -9.08
N ILE A 152 -23.79 -6.99 -9.64
CA ILE A 152 -22.32 -6.85 -9.56
C ILE A 152 -21.86 -6.70 -8.10
N ALA A 153 -22.57 -5.91 -7.28
CA ALA A 153 -22.27 -5.71 -5.88
C ALA A 153 -22.35 -7.01 -5.05
N ALA A 154 -23.20 -7.96 -5.48
CA ALA A 154 -23.35 -9.27 -4.84
C ALA A 154 -22.27 -10.29 -5.24
N GLU A 155 -21.39 -9.97 -6.19
CA GLU A 155 -20.34 -10.89 -6.63
C GLU A 155 -19.17 -10.97 -5.61
N PRO A 156 -18.63 -12.16 -5.29
CA PRO A 156 -17.59 -12.32 -4.27
C PRO A 156 -16.27 -11.55 -4.52
N TRP A 157 -15.98 -11.27 -5.80
CA TRP A 157 -14.77 -10.56 -6.25
C TRP A 157 -14.99 -9.05 -6.41
N THR A 158 -16.17 -8.53 -6.02
CA THR A 158 -16.47 -7.11 -5.95
C THR A 158 -16.16 -6.57 -4.55
N ARG A 159 -15.78 -5.30 -4.47
CA ARG A 159 -15.63 -4.54 -3.22
C ARG A 159 -16.48 -3.29 -3.29
N THR A 160 -17.01 -2.88 -2.16
CA THR A 160 -17.78 -1.64 -2.01
C THR A 160 -17.08 -0.76 -0.98
N LEU A 161 -16.85 0.50 -1.33
CA LEU A 161 -16.30 1.50 -0.42
C LEU A 161 -17.29 2.64 -0.22
N HIS A 162 -17.40 3.12 1.01
CA HIS A 162 -18.05 4.37 1.36
C HIS A 162 -16.96 5.41 1.63
N LEU A 163 -16.98 6.50 0.87
CA LEU A 163 -15.91 7.49 0.84
C LEU A 163 -16.50 8.88 1.07
N ALA A 164 -15.87 9.68 1.92
CA ALA A 164 -16.25 11.07 2.21
C ALA A 164 -15.85 12.04 1.09
N PHE A 165 -15.06 11.57 0.11
CA PHE A 165 -14.63 12.32 -1.06
C PHE A 165 -14.88 11.49 -2.33
N PRO A 166 -15.12 12.14 -3.48
CA PRO A 166 -15.24 11.45 -4.77
C PRO A 166 -13.85 11.09 -5.32
N VAL A 167 -13.05 10.36 -4.53
CA VAL A 167 -11.69 9.95 -4.91
C VAL A 167 -11.69 8.98 -6.11
N HIS A 168 -12.82 8.36 -6.42
CA HIS A 168 -12.97 7.50 -7.58
C HIS A 168 -12.93 8.25 -8.92
N ASP A 169 -13.19 9.56 -8.93
CA ASP A 169 -13.01 10.44 -10.09
C ASP A 169 -11.57 10.99 -10.14
N TYR A 170 -11.05 11.42 -8.99
CA TYR A 170 -9.67 11.92 -8.86
C TYR A 170 -8.63 10.87 -9.25
N PHE A 171 -8.77 9.65 -8.75
CA PHE A 171 -7.80 8.57 -8.92
C PHE A 171 -7.47 8.24 -10.40
N PRO A 172 -8.44 7.94 -11.29
CA PRO A 172 -8.14 7.68 -12.69
C PRO A 172 -7.56 8.92 -13.40
N ALA A 173 -8.02 10.13 -13.07
CA ALA A 173 -7.47 11.36 -13.64
C ALA A 173 -6.00 11.56 -13.25
N ALA A 174 -5.66 11.35 -11.97
CA ALA A 174 -4.30 11.43 -11.48
C ALA A 174 -3.41 10.35 -12.11
N ARG A 175 -3.91 9.13 -12.32
CA ARG A 175 -3.17 8.08 -13.04
C ARG A 175 -2.89 8.43 -14.49
N LEU A 176 -3.84 9.07 -15.18
CA LEU A 176 -3.63 9.56 -16.54
C LEU A 176 -2.58 10.67 -16.57
N HIS A 177 -2.65 11.63 -15.64
CA HIS A 177 -1.63 12.66 -15.47
C HIS A 177 -0.23 12.07 -15.24
N LEU A 178 -0.09 11.12 -14.32
CA LEU A 178 1.19 10.48 -14.02
C LEU A 178 1.78 9.72 -15.22
N LYS A 179 0.92 9.19 -16.11
CA LYS A 179 1.35 8.45 -17.30
C LYS A 179 1.67 9.37 -18.48
N GLU A 180 0.88 10.41 -18.68
CA GLU A 180 0.88 11.28 -19.85
C GLU A 180 0.71 12.77 -19.42
N PRO A 181 1.70 13.34 -18.71
CA PRO A 181 1.57 14.66 -18.08
C PRO A 181 1.47 15.83 -19.06
N GLU A 182 1.95 15.66 -20.30
CA GLU A 182 1.81 16.66 -21.36
C GLU A 182 0.38 16.72 -21.94
N ILE A 183 -0.41 15.66 -21.75
CA ILE A 183 -1.77 15.53 -22.30
C ILE A 183 -2.81 15.79 -21.20
N HIS A 184 -2.55 15.28 -19.99
CA HIS A 184 -3.49 15.33 -18.89
C HIS A 184 -2.93 16.22 -17.77
N ALA A 185 -3.63 17.31 -17.46
CA ALA A 185 -3.31 18.15 -16.32
C ALA A 185 -3.52 17.39 -14.99
N ALA A 186 -2.80 17.79 -13.95
CA ALA A 186 -3.03 17.28 -12.60
C ALA A 186 -4.47 17.63 -12.16
N PRO A 187 -5.25 16.68 -11.66
CA PRO A 187 -6.59 16.97 -11.17
C PRO A 187 -6.53 17.77 -9.86
N ASP A 188 -7.45 18.72 -9.71
CA ASP A 188 -7.65 19.40 -8.42
C ASP A 188 -8.21 18.43 -7.39
N ILE A 189 -7.91 18.70 -6.11
CA ILE A 189 -8.48 17.97 -4.99
C ILE A 189 -9.99 18.24 -4.97
N PRO A 190 -10.85 17.20 -5.02
CA PRO A 190 -12.28 17.40 -5.07
C PRO A 190 -12.84 17.93 -3.74
N ALA A 191 -13.95 18.65 -3.82
CA ALA A 191 -14.71 19.01 -2.63
C ALA A 191 -15.27 17.75 -1.92
N PRO A 192 -15.42 17.77 -0.59
CA PRO A 192 -16.01 16.66 0.16
C PRO A 192 -17.41 16.32 -0.33
N ARG A 193 -17.65 15.05 -0.64
CA ARG A 193 -18.93 14.50 -1.06
C ARG A 193 -18.95 13.01 -0.76
N SER A 194 -19.90 12.58 0.05
CA SER A 194 -20.11 11.16 0.34
C SER A 194 -20.46 10.40 -0.95
N THR A 195 -19.73 9.33 -1.23
CA THR A 195 -19.93 8.48 -2.40
C THR A 195 -19.80 7.01 -2.01
N THR A 196 -20.61 6.18 -2.64
CA THR A 196 -20.51 4.71 -2.54
C THR A 196 -20.02 4.18 -3.87
N VAL A 197 -18.88 3.48 -3.84
CA VAL A 197 -18.15 3.08 -5.05
C VAL A 197 -18.00 1.57 -5.09
N LEU A 198 -18.48 0.97 -6.17
CA LEU A 198 -18.20 -0.42 -6.52
C LEU A 198 -16.87 -0.53 -7.25
N ILE A 199 -16.05 -1.48 -6.82
CA ILE A 199 -14.73 -1.78 -7.35
C ILE A 199 -14.70 -3.25 -7.74
N TYR A 200 -14.53 -3.52 -9.02
CA TYR A 200 -14.62 -4.87 -9.56
C TYR A 200 -13.75 -5.01 -10.81
N ARG A 201 -13.38 -6.25 -11.16
CA ARG A 201 -12.57 -6.54 -12.36
C ARG A 201 -13.41 -7.21 -13.45
N ARG A 202 -13.33 -6.68 -14.68
CA ARG A 202 -13.92 -7.29 -15.90
C ARG A 202 -12.90 -7.24 -17.02
N ASN A 203 -12.72 -8.35 -17.73
CA ASN A 203 -11.77 -8.45 -18.84
C ASN A 203 -10.37 -7.94 -18.45
N PHE A 204 -9.89 -8.31 -17.27
CA PHE A 204 -8.59 -7.87 -16.71
C PHE A 204 -8.47 -6.35 -16.46
N GLN A 205 -9.58 -5.62 -16.48
CA GLN A 205 -9.63 -4.19 -16.17
C GLN A 205 -10.43 -3.97 -14.89
N VAL A 206 -9.82 -3.26 -13.93
CA VAL A 206 -10.53 -2.82 -12.72
C VAL A 206 -11.38 -1.61 -13.08
N ARG A 207 -12.64 -1.64 -12.63
CA ARG A 207 -13.63 -0.59 -12.84
C ARG A 207 -14.03 -0.02 -11.49
N LEU A 208 -14.19 1.30 -11.47
CA LEU A 208 -14.74 2.08 -10.37
C LEU A 208 -16.09 2.60 -10.84
N ARG A 209 -17.15 2.36 -10.08
CA ARG A 209 -18.50 2.83 -10.43
C ARG A 209 -19.20 3.37 -9.19
N GLU A 210 -19.52 4.65 -9.21
CA GLU A 210 -20.43 5.23 -8.22
C GLU A 210 -21.82 4.60 -8.36
N ILE A 211 -22.40 4.23 -7.22
CA ILE A 211 -23.77 3.76 -7.12
C ILE A 211 -24.55 4.66 -6.16
N ALA A 212 -25.86 4.78 -6.39
CA ALA A 212 -26.72 5.41 -5.42
C ALA A 212 -26.68 4.60 -4.12
N ASP A 213 -26.66 5.29 -2.97
CA ASP A 213 -26.87 4.64 -1.69
C ASP A 213 -28.28 4.04 -1.69
N ASN A 214 -28.35 2.72 -1.85
CA ASN A 214 -29.53 1.94 -1.48
C ASN A 214 -29.55 1.83 0.06
N ALA A 215 -29.55 2.97 0.75
CA ALA A 215 -29.81 3.02 2.17
C ALA A 215 -31.32 2.78 2.38
N GLY A 216 -31.68 1.50 2.54
CA GLY A 216 -32.98 1.08 3.04
C GLY A 216 -33.93 0.51 1.99
N GLN A 217 -33.90 -0.82 1.85
CA GLN A 217 -35.13 -1.61 1.75
C GLN A 217 -35.08 -2.72 2.80
#